data_AF-A0A3P6GUK3-F1
#
_entry.id   AF-A0A3P6GUK3-F1
#
_cell.length_a   1.000
_cell.length_b   1.000
_cell.length_c   1.000
_cell.angle_alpha   90.00
_cell.angle_beta   90.00
_cell.angle_gamma   90.00
#
_symmetry.space_group_name_H-M   'P 1'
#
loop_
_entity.id
_entity.type
_entity.pdbx_description
1 polymer ?
#
loop_
_entity_poly.entity_id
_entity_poly.type
_entity_poly.pdbx_seq_one_letter_code
_entity_poly.pdbx_strand_id
1 'polypeptide(L)'
;MGHLIEVIGERGTHKLGIARRAVIAEVLVDQQWRFRQTRDRSIERVLTRVKEFPVALVQNAEDIVTWKSGKEEFKRFFSAFNTWNMIRTRYDTVPWSKLIWRHSQRSRPATQLGKIIEKTIRQEGLMQRWFLAYIG
;
A
#
# COMPACT_ATOMS: atom_id res chain seq x y z
N MET A 1 0.44 -0.59 -17.46
CA MET A 1 -0.21 0.74 -17.27
C MET A 1 -1.06 0.88 -15.98
N GLY A 2 -1.15 -0.12 -15.09
CA GLY A 2 -2.11 -0.12 -13.95
C GLY A 2 -2.12 1.14 -13.07
N HIS A 3 -1.09 1.33 -12.23
CA HIS A 3 -1.03 2.50 -11.34
C HIS A 3 -0.96 3.85 -12.08
N LEU A 4 -0.38 3.88 -13.28
CA LEU A 4 -0.31 5.11 -14.07
C LEU A 4 -1.72 5.56 -14.51
N ILE A 5 -2.62 4.62 -14.83
CA ILE A 5 -4.02 4.94 -15.15
C ILE A 5 -4.77 5.45 -13.90
N GLU A 6 -4.48 4.92 -12.71
CA GLU A 6 -5.09 5.41 -11.46
C GLU A 6 -4.68 6.86 -11.16
N VAL A 7 -3.41 7.21 -11.39
CA VAL A 7 -2.88 8.55 -11.13
C VAL A 7 -3.35 9.59 -12.15
N ILE A 8 -3.42 9.22 -13.44
CA ILE A 8 -3.70 10.16 -14.54
C ILE A 8 -5.18 10.10 -14.97
N GLY A 9 -5.93 9.12 -14.46
CA GLY A 9 -7.31 8.86 -14.79
C GLY A 9 -7.47 8.21 -16.17
N GLU A 10 -8.68 7.70 -16.43
CA GLU A 10 -9.02 6.97 -17.66
C GLU A 10 -8.78 7.79 -18.94
N ARG A 11 -9.08 9.10 -18.88
CA ARG A 11 -8.81 10.07 -19.97
C ARG A 11 -7.32 10.40 -20.14
N GLY A 12 -6.48 10.07 -19.16
CA GLY A 12 -5.04 10.27 -19.20
C GLY A 12 -4.38 9.47 -20.33
N THR A 13 -4.88 8.27 -20.62
CA THR A 13 -4.39 7.42 -21.72
C THR A 13 -4.47 8.11 -23.08
N HIS A 14 -5.59 8.78 -23.37
CA HIS A 14 -5.78 9.57 -24.60
C HIS A 14 -4.87 10.81 -24.66
N LYS A 15 -4.68 11.49 -23.51
CA LYS A 15 -3.78 12.66 -23.42
C LYS A 15 -2.31 12.26 -23.64
N LEU A 16 -1.93 11.06 -23.19
CA LEU A 16 -0.60 10.49 -23.37
C LEU A 16 -0.39 9.81 -24.71
N GLY A 17 -1.45 9.54 -25.47
CA GLY A 17 -1.38 8.82 -26.75
C GLY A 17 -1.01 7.34 -26.59
N ILE A 18 -1.29 6.74 -25.44
CA ILE A 18 -0.95 5.35 -25.15
C ILE A 18 -2.22 4.52 -25.08
N ALA A 19 -2.23 3.35 -25.74
CA ALA A 19 -3.34 2.43 -25.66
C ALA A 19 -3.51 1.91 -24.22
N ARG A 20 -4.75 1.69 -23.77
CA ARG A 20 -5.04 1.22 -22.40
C ARG A 20 -4.31 -0.08 -22.04
N ARG A 21 -4.10 -0.94 -23.03
CA ARG A 21 -3.42 -2.24 -22.91
C ARG A 21 -1.95 -2.22 -23.32
N ALA A 22 -1.39 -1.03 -23.59
CA ALA A 22 -0.01 -0.94 -24.00
C ALA A 22 0.94 -1.44 -22.90
N VAL A 23 1.98 -2.14 -23.30
CA VAL A 23 3.06 -2.58 -22.43
C VAL A 23 4.18 -1.54 -22.40
N ILE A 24 5.02 -1.56 -21.36
CA ILE A 24 6.13 -0.60 -21.23
C ILE A 24 7.07 -0.72 -22.43
N ALA A 25 7.28 -1.94 -22.96
CA ALA A 25 8.11 -2.19 -24.14
C ALA A 25 7.60 -1.52 -25.44
N GLU A 26 6.30 -1.23 -25.55
CA GLU A 26 5.74 -0.51 -26.71
C GLU A 26 5.92 1.02 -26.58
N VAL A 27 5.99 1.51 -25.34
CA VAL A 27 6.03 2.94 -25.03
C VAL A 27 7.48 3.44 -24.85
N LEU A 28 8.37 2.58 -24.36
CA LEU A 28 9.77 2.87 -24.14
C LEU A 28 10.60 2.23 -25.25
N VAL A 29 10.95 3.04 -26.26
CA VAL A 29 11.72 2.61 -27.44
C VAL A 29 13.04 3.36 -27.45
N ASP A 30 14.16 2.65 -27.68
CA ASP A 30 15.51 3.23 -27.69
C ASP A 30 15.86 4.02 -26.40
N GLN A 31 15.40 3.53 -25.25
CA GLN A 31 15.51 4.21 -23.93
C GLN A 31 14.82 5.58 -23.86
N GLN A 32 13.97 5.91 -24.83
CA GLN A 32 13.19 7.14 -24.87
C GLN A 32 11.70 6.86 -24.71
N TRP A 33 11.08 7.56 -23.77
CA TRP A 33 9.64 7.48 -23.53
C TRP A 33 8.85 8.19 -24.64
N ARG A 34 8.08 7.44 -25.43
CA ARG A 34 7.22 7.95 -26.51
C ARG A 34 5.83 8.38 -26.00
N PHE A 35 5.80 9.39 -25.12
CA PHE A 35 4.54 10.03 -24.71
C PHE A 35 4.13 11.12 -25.70
N ARG A 36 2.84 11.26 -25.97
CA ARG A 36 2.29 12.45 -26.63
C ARG A 36 2.53 13.67 -25.75
N GLN A 37 2.96 14.77 -26.35
CA GLN A 37 3.04 16.05 -25.64
C GLN A 37 1.64 16.48 -25.18
N THR A 38 1.53 16.77 -23.89
CA THR A 38 0.30 17.24 -23.26
C THR A 38 0.54 18.63 -22.67
N ARG A 39 -0.45 19.51 -22.73
CA ARG A 39 -0.41 20.83 -22.07
C ARG A 39 -0.93 20.80 -20.64
N ASP A 40 -1.29 19.60 -20.16
CA ASP A 40 -1.81 19.40 -18.82
C ASP A 40 -0.66 19.30 -17.81
N ARG A 41 -0.51 20.33 -16.97
CA ARG A 41 0.58 20.42 -15.98
C ARG A 41 0.58 19.27 -14.97
N SER A 42 -0.59 18.71 -14.65
CA SER A 42 -0.68 17.60 -13.70
C SER A 42 -0.01 16.34 -14.26
N ILE A 43 -0.24 16.08 -15.54
CA ILE A 43 0.31 14.95 -16.28
C ILE A 43 1.80 15.18 -16.56
N GLU A 44 2.16 16.41 -16.95
CA GLU A 44 3.56 16.78 -17.19
C GLU A 44 4.45 16.50 -15.96
N ARG A 45 4.00 16.88 -14.75
CA ARG A 45 4.71 16.57 -13.50
C ARG A 45 4.92 15.08 -13.27
N VAL A 46 3.91 14.25 -13.58
CA VAL A 46 4.01 12.79 -13.45
C VAL A 46 4.98 12.25 -14.50
N LEU A 47 4.90 12.73 -15.74
CA LEU A 47 5.78 12.31 -16.83
C LEU A 47 7.24 12.66 -16.57
N THR A 48 7.54 13.82 -16.01
CA THR A 48 8.91 14.20 -15.64
C THR A 48 9.51 13.18 -14.67
N ARG A 49 8.78 12.81 -13.62
CA ARG A 49 9.22 11.78 -12.66
C ARG A 49 9.39 10.40 -13.30
N VAL A 50 8.50 10.03 -14.22
CA VAL A 50 8.59 8.76 -14.96
C VAL A 50 9.83 8.74 -15.85
N LYS A 51 10.16 9.87 -16.50
CA LYS A 51 11.35 10.01 -17.34
C LYS A 51 12.66 10.02 -16.54
N GLU A 52 12.64 10.58 -15.34
CA GLU A 52 13.79 10.56 -14.41
C GLU A 52 14.09 9.16 -13.87
N PHE A 53 13.10 8.26 -13.86
CA PHE A 53 13.30 6.91 -13.36
C PHE A 53 14.05 6.06 -14.41
N PRO A 54 15.27 5.56 -14.09
CA PRO A 54 16.04 4.76 -15.02
C PRO A 54 15.37 3.39 -15.19
N VAL A 55 14.77 3.17 -16.36
CA VAL A 55 14.21 1.86 -16.74
C VAL A 55 15.16 1.20 -17.73
N ALA A 56 15.79 0.11 -17.32
CA ALA A 56 16.50 -0.79 -18.21
C ALA A 56 15.57 -1.94 -18.61
N LEU A 57 15.10 -1.94 -19.86
CA LEU A 57 14.41 -3.10 -20.41
C LEU A 57 15.45 -4.11 -20.89
N VAL A 58 15.42 -5.31 -20.33
CA VAL A 58 16.18 -6.44 -20.87
C VAL A 58 15.39 -6.99 -22.04
N GLN A 59 15.93 -6.84 -23.25
CA GLN A 59 15.31 -7.39 -24.46
C GLN A 59 15.23 -8.92 -24.34
N ASN A 60 14.07 -9.49 -24.68
CA ASN A 60 13.79 -10.93 -24.65
C ASN A 60 13.77 -11.59 -23.25
N ALA A 61 13.72 -10.82 -22.17
CA ALA A 61 13.42 -11.37 -20.85
C ALA A 61 11.91 -11.58 -20.69
N GLU A 62 11.51 -12.74 -20.17
CA GLU A 62 10.12 -13.00 -19.78
C GLU A 62 9.75 -12.11 -18.58
N ASP A 63 8.52 -11.61 -18.55
CA ASP A 63 8.02 -10.82 -17.43
C ASP A 63 7.79 -11.72 -16.21
N ILE A 64 8.53 -11.48 -15.12
CA ILE A 64 8.46 -12.32 -13.92
C ILE A 64 7.62 -11.60 -12.87
N VAL A 65 6.46 -12.19 -12.56
CA VAL A 65 5.63 -11.71 -11.44
C VAL A 65 6.37 -11.97 -10.13
N THR A 66 6.64 -10.90 -9.38
CA THR A 66 7.26 -10.98 -8.05
C THR A 66 6.34 -10.37 -6.98
N TRP A 67 6.40 -10.96 -5.79
CA TRP A 67 5.66 -10.53 -4.62
C TRP A 67 6.52 -9.61 -3.76
N LYS A 68 6.01 -8.44 -3.42
CA LYS A 68 6.67 -7.54 -2.47
C LYS A 68 6.71 -8.19 -1.08
N SER A 69 7.91 -8.35 -0.54
CA SER A 69 8.19 -9.08 0.71
C SER A 69 8.97 -8.22 1.72
N GLY A 70 8.98 -6.90 1.52
CA GLY A 70 9.68 -5.95 2.38
C GLY A 70 9.55 -4.54 1.82
N LYS A 71 10.32 -3.59 2.38
CA LYS A 71 10.33 -2.21 1.87
C LYS A 71 10.86 -2.16 0.43
N GLU A 72 11.93 -2.90 0.18
CA GLU A 72 12.67 -2.94 -1.09
C GLU A 72 12.94 -4.39 -1.58
N GLU A 73 12.34 -5.39 -0.92
CA GLU A 73 12.51 -6.80 -1.29
C GLU A 73 11.34 -7.34 -2.11
N PHE A 74 11.68 -8.11 -3.15
CA PHE A 74 10.74 -8.83 -4.01
C PHE A 74 11.11 -10.31 -4.08
N LYS A 75 10.14 -11.20 -3.93
CA LYS A 75 10.32 -12.65 -3.91
C LYS A 75 9.42 -13.34 -4.93
N ARG A 76 9.81 -14.52 -5.39
CA ARG A 76 9.00 -15.30 -6.35
C ARG A 76 7.77 -15.94 -5.72
N PHE A 77 7.72 -16.05 -4.39
CA PHE A 77 6.63 -16.68 -3.66
C PHE A 77 5.92 -15.68 -2.74
N PHE A 78 4.63 -15.91 -2.53
CA PHE A 78 3.82 -15.17 -1.60
C PHE A 78 4.17 -15.54 -0.14
N SER A 79 4.19 -14.55 0.75
CA SER A 79 4.33 -14.76 2.18
C SER A 79 3.27 -13.98 2.92
N ALA A 80 2.27 -14.68 3.46
CA ALA A 80 1.22 -14.08 4.26
C ALA A 80 1.78 -13.28 5.45
N PHE A 81 2.84 -13.78 6.09
CA PHE A 81 3.51 -13.10 7.19
C PHE A 81 4.12 -11.77 6.77
N ASN A 82 4.88 -11.74 5.67
CA ASN A 82 5.52 -10.50 5.20
C ASN A 82 4.49 -9.50 4.71
N THR A 83 3.48 -9.96 3.97
CA THR A 83 2.35 -9.12 3.54
C THR A 83 1.62 -8.54 4.75
N TRP A 84 1.30 -9.36 5.76
CA TRP A 84 0.66 -8.90 7.01
C TRP A 84 1.51 -7.85 7.73
N ASN A 85 2.82 -8.07 7.80
CA ASN A 85 3.74 -7.12 8.42
C ASN A 85 3.82 -5.78 7.67
N MET A 86 3.64 -5.78 6.35
CA MET A 86 3.67 -4.58 5.52
C MET A 86 2.37 -3.77 5.60
N ILE A 87 1.21 -4.43 5.67
CA ILE A 87 -0.08 -3.74 5.69
C ILE A 87 -0.49 -3.30 7.09
N ARG A 88 0.01 -3.95 8.14
CA ARG A 88 -0.36 -3.59 9.52
C ARG A 88 0.32 -2.30 9.95
N THR A 89 -0.44 -1.39 10.55
CA THR A 89 0.13 -0.31 11.36
C THR A 89 0.64 -0.92 12.66
N ARG A 90 1.94 -0.78 12.93
CA ARG A 90 2.52 -1.22 14.22
C ARG A 90 2.23 -0.15 15.26
N TYR A 91 1.41 -0.48 16.24
CA TYR A 91 1.30 0.30 17.47
C TYR A 91 2.41 -0.14 18.43
N ASP A 92 2.84 0.77 19.31
CA ASP A 92 3.83 0.45 20.33
C ASP A 92 3.36 -0.74 21.16
N THR A 93 4.32 -1.59 21.53
CA THR A 93 4.02 -2.79 22.32
C THR A 93 3.68 -2.34 23.73
N VAL A 94 2.39 -2.12 23.98
CA VAL A 94 1.87 -1.83 25.30
C VAL A 94 2.06 -3.06 26.20
N PRO A 95 2.58 -2.91 27.43
CA PRO A 95 2.84 -4.03 28.34
C PRO A 95 1.62 -4.95 28.57
N TRP A 96 0.40 -4.39 28.50
CA TRP A 96 -0.84 -5.15 28.69
C TRP A 96 -1.19 -6.09 27.52
N SER A 97 -0.64 -5.88 26.31
CA SER A 97 -0.94 -6.71 25.14
C SER A 97 -0.58 -8.19 25.35
N LYS A 98 0.51 -8.45 26.08
CA LYS A 98 0.97 -9.81 26.44
C LYS A 98 0.06 -10.49 27.47
N LEU A 99 -0.62 -9.73 28.33
CA LEU A 99 -1.55 -10.26 29.31
C LEU A 99 -2.84 -10.76 28.64
N ILE A 100 -3.40 -9.98 27.73
CA ILE A 100 -4.64 -10.36 27.01
C ILE A 100 -4.43 -11.63 26.18
N TRP A 101 -3.31 -11.73 25.45
CA TRP A 101 -3.05 -12.90 24.61
C TRP A 101 -2.88 -14.19 25.43
N ARG A 102 -2.20 -14.12 26.58
CA ARG A 102 -2.05 -15.28 27.50
C ARG A 102 -3.37 -15.70 28.14
N HIS A 103 -4.27 -14.76 28.43
CA HIS A 103 -5.61 -15.07 28.92
C HIS A 103 -6.51 -15.69 27.84
N SER A 104 -6.42 -15.20 26.60
CA SER A 104 -7.19 -15.73 25.47
C SER A 104 -6.84 -17.18 25.13
N GLN A 105 -5.59 -17.59 25.31
CA GLN A 105 -5.16 -18.97 25.03
C GLN A 105 -5.61 -19.98 26.11
N ARG A 106 -5.87 -19.53 27.34
CA ARG A 106 -6.19 -20.41 28.48
C ARG A 106 -7.64 -20.35 28.95
N SER A 107 -8.52 -19.49 28.42
CA SER A 107 -9.87 -19.34 28.99
C SER A 107 -10.97 -18.88 28.02
N ARG A 108 -11.82 -19.87 27.66
CA ARG A 108 -13.31 -19.86 27.69
C ARG A 108 -14.12 -19.31 26.49
N PRO A 109 -15.32 -19.91 26.25
CA PRO A 109 -16.09 -19.76 25.01
C PRO A 109 -16.47 -18.30 24.66
N ALA A 110 -16.57 -18.05 23.35
CA ALA A 110 -16.59 -16.76 22.67
C ALA A 110 -17.57 -15.68 23.20
N THR A 111 -18.59 -16.06 23.97
CA THR A 111 -19.60 -15.15 24.53
C THR A 111 -19.09 -14.23 25.64
N GLN A 112 -18.01 -14.59 26.35
CA GLN A 112 -17.43 -13.72 27.39
C GLN A 112 -16.44 -12.69 26.83
N LEU A 113 -15.75 -13.00 25.72
CA LEU A 113 -14.79 -12.11 25.07
C LEU A 113 -15.44 -10.82 24.57
N GLY A 114 -16.65 -10.91 23.98
CA GLY A 114 -17.40 -9.74 23.53
C GLY A 114 -17.69 -8.75 24.66
N LYS A 115 -18.07 -9.24 25.84
CA LYS A 115 -18.37 -8.40 27.02
C LYS A 115 -17.13 -7.73 27.62
N ILE A 116 -15.97 -8.38 27.52
CA ILE A 116 -14.69 -7.81 28.01
C ILE A 116 -14.21 -6.74 27.04
N ILE A 117 -14.24 -7.00 25.73
CA ILE A 117 -13.86 -6.02 24.71
C ILE A 117 -14.79 -4.79 24.77
N GLU A 118 -16.10 -4.99 24.90
CA GLU A 118 -17.08 -3.92 25.05
C GLU A 118 -16.84 -3.08 26.32
N LYS A 119 -16.54 -3.72 27.46
CA LYS A 119 -16.17 -3.00 28.68
C LYS A 119 -14.87 -2.22 28.53
N THR A 120 -13.86 -2.77 27.84
CA THR A 120 -12.56 -2.10 27.66
C THR A 120 -12.68 -0.89 26.71
N ILE A 121 -13.39 -1.02 25.59
CA ILE A 121 -13.64 0.10 24.66
C ILE A 121 -14.46 1.21 25.34
N ARG A 122 -15.44 0.84 26.18
CA ARG A 122 -16.24 1.81 26.95
C ARG A 122 -15.43 2.53 28.03
N GLN A 123 -14.41 1.90 28.59
CA GLN A 123 -13.46 2.52 29.53
C GLN A 123 -12.44 3.42 28.80
N GLU A 124 -11.98 3.05 27.61
CA GLU A 124 -11.10 3.89 26.79
C GLU A 124 -11.81 5.15 26.26
N GLY A 125 -13.10 5.06 25.92
CA GLY A 125 -13.91 6.24 25.58
C GLY A 125 -14.13 7.21 26.75
N LEU A 126 -14.05 6.72 27.99
CA LEU A 126 -14.03 7.58 29.18
C LEU A 126 -12.66 8.25 29.35
N MET A 127 -11.56 7.54 29.10
CA MET A 127 -10.20 8.12 29.15
C MET A 127 -9.99 9.23 28.11
N GLN A 128 -10.54 9.12 26.89
CA GLN A 128 -10.50 10.21 25.91
C GLN A 128 -11.29 11.45 26.36
N ARG A 129 -12.45 11.26 27.02
CA ARG A 129 -13.24 12.37 27.60
C ARG A 129 -12.56 13.02 28.80
N TRP A 130 -11.85 12.26 29.62
CA TRP A 130 -11.04 12.79 30.72
C TRP A 130 -9.81 13.56 30.22
N PHE A 131 -9.20 13.14 29.11
CA PHE A 131 -8.04 13.82 28.52
C PHE A 131 -8.41 15.21 27.97
N LEU A 132 -9.54 15.35 27.26
CA LEU A 132 -10.04 16.64 26.76
C LEU A 132 -10.62 17.56 27.86
N ALA A 133 -10.98 17.01 29.03
CA ALA A 133 -11.56 17.79 30.13
C ALA A 133 -10.51 18.30 31.12
N TYR A 134 -9.28 17.80 31.10
CA TYR A 134 -8.25 18.13 32.09
C TYR A 134 -6.90 18.58 31.51
N ILE A 135 -6.71 18.46 30.19
CA ILE A 135 -5.58 19.02 29.46
C ILE A 135 -6.15 19.62 28.18
N GLY A 136 -6.14 20.95 28.09
CA GLY A 136 -6.59 21.70 26.91
C GLY A 136 -5.73 21.43 25.67
#